data_AF-F0I6U5-F1
#
_entry.id   AF-F0I6U5-F1
#
_cell.length_a   1.000
_cell.length_b   1.000
_cell.length_c   1.000
_cell.angle_alpha   90.00
_cell.angle_beta   90.00
_cell.angle_gamma   90.00
#
_symmetry.space_group_name_H-M   'P 1'
#
loop_
_entity.id
_entity.type
_entity.pdbx_description
1 polymer ?
#
loop_
_entity_poly.entity_id
_entity_poly.type
_entity_poly.pdbx_seq_one_letter_code
_entity_poly.pdbx_strand_id
1 'polypeptide(L)'
;MESIYVSQKDMLEICQDGDKYFLRYPTFNITCPEVIREIPKEAADSYMSGEHTGKELMTYAQYGFWKSKKQYTQEESNKIFIQNNPDLIFNDLSYNQKIFSPEEFTQIVTKAIVSELEPSELDAIGTVDNHLELLLVDPVDWQEEIEAVHLEILQEKLNNYIYFLESKQYVERYGDSFDKKVIHITFQYSPSDNGLAFLAAAQKVLQNTDMSLKIELPE
;
A
#
# COMPACT_ATOMS: atom_id res chain seq x y z
N MET A 1 -41.60 -4.81 -13.70
CA MET A 1 -40.92 -4.12 -12.58
C MET A 1 -41.66 -4.35 -11.27
N GLU A 2 -41.08 -5.15 -10.38
CA GLU A 2 -41.61 -5.54 -9.06
C GLU A 2 -40.79 -4.85 -7.94
N SER A 3 -41.43 -4.44 -6.85
CA SER A 3 -40.73 -3.84 -5.70
C SER A 3 -40.17 -4.95 -4.80
N ILE A 4 -38.84 -4.97 -4.62
CA ILE A 4 -38.13 -6.02 -3.87
C ILE A 4 -37.65 -5.53 -2.50
N TYR A 5 -37.53 -4.21 -2.30
CA TYR A 5 -37.13 -3.61 -1.03
C TYR A 5 -37.75 -2.21 -0.89
N VAL A 6 -38.28 -1.87 0.28
CA VAL A 6 -38.88 -0.57 0.57
C VAL A 6 -38.34 -0.03 1.89
N SER A 7 -37.75 1.16 1.85
CA SER A 7 -37.30 1.89 3.04
C SER A 7 -38.23 3.05 3.34
N GLN A 8 -39.01 2.92 4.41
CA GLN A 8 -39.81 4.04 4.92
C GLN A 8 -38.93 5.15 5.51
N LYS A 9 -37.77 4.79 6.07
CA LYS A 9 -36.82 5.75 6.66
C LYS A 9 -36.24 6.69 5.60
N ASP A 10 -35.81 6.13 4.47
CA ASP A 10 -35.17 6.90 3.40
C ASP A 10 -36.15 7.34 2.30
N MET A 11 -37.42 6.95 2.42
CA MET A 11 -38.49 7.19 1.45
C MET A 11 -38.09 6.75 0.03
N LEU A 12 -37.62 5.52 -0.11
CA LEU A 12 -37.21 4.96 -1.40
C LEU A 12 -37.59 3.49 -1.53
N GLU A 13 -37.62 3.00 -2.75
CA GLU A 13 -37.80 1.59 -3.06
C GLU A 13 -36.81 1.10 -4.13
N ILE A 14 -36.41 -0.16 -4.01
CA ILE A 14 -35.63 -0.90 -5.01
C ILE A 14 -36.59 -1.82 -5.74
N CYS A 15 -36.53 -1.78 -7.06
CA CYS A 15 -37.38 -2.58 -7.93
C CYS A 15 -36.53 -3.43 -8.86
N GLN A 16 -37.05 -4.59 -9.25
CA GLN A 16 -36.40 -5.50 -10.17
C GLN A 16 -37.28 -5.74 -11.41
N ASP A 17 -36.66 -5.77 -12.59
CA ASP A 17 -37.29 -6.15 -13.84
C ASP A 17 -36.34 -7.05 -14.65
N GLY A 18 -36.54 -8.37 -14.53
CA GLY A 18 -35.56 -9.35 -15.01
C GLY A 18 -34.23 -9.22 -14.26
N ASP A 19 -33.13 -9.01 -15.00
CA ASP A 19 -31.78 -8.81 -14.45
C ASP A 19 -31.47 -7.36 -14.08
N LYS A 20 -32.41 -6.43 -14.32
CA LYS A 20 -32.22 -4.99 -14.09
C LYS A 20 -32.78 -4.55 -12.75
N TYR A 21 -32.07 -3.65 -12.08
CA TYR A 21 -32.46 -3.05 -10.81
C TYR A 21 -32.76 -1.57 -11.02
N PHE A 22 -33.77 -1.06 -10.31
CA PHE A 22 -34.22 0.31 -10.40
C PHE A 22 -34.39 0.91 -8.99
N LEU A 23 -33.84 2.11 -8.80
CA LEU A 23 -34.11 2.95 -7.64
C LEU A 23 -35.31 3.84 -7.95
N ARG A 24 -36.31 3.86 -7.06
CA ARG A 24 -37.47 4.73 -7.15
C ARG A 24 -37.69 5.53 -5.86
N TYR A 25 -37.89 6.84 -5.98
CA TYR A 25 -38.11 7.74 -4.84
C TYR A 25 -38.86 9.03 -5.25
N PRO A 26 -39.65 9.63 -4.34
CA PRO A 26 -40.33 10.89 -4.61
C PRO A 26 -39.35 12.06 -4.52
N THR A 27 -39.51 13.08 -5.39
CA THR A 27 -38.68 14.30 -5.33
C THR A 27 -39.40 15.51 -4.72
N PHE A 28 -40.71 15.37 -4.44
CA PHE A 28 -41.60 16.44 -3.97
C PHE A 28 -41.65 17.67 -4.90
N ASN A 29 -41.14 17.54 -6.14
CA ASN A 29 -41.25 18.54 -7.19
C ASN A 29 -42.54 18.31 -7.99
N ILE A 30 -43.37 19.36 -8.12
CA ILE A 30 -44.65 19.30 -8.86
C ILE A 30 -44.46 18.85 -10.32
N THR A 31 -43.33 19.20 -10.93
CA THR A 31 -43.02 18.87 -12.33
C THR A 31 -42.33 17.51 -12.52
N CYS A 32 -41.83 16.90 -11.44
CA CYS A 32 -41.14 15.61 -11.47
C CYS A 32 -41.40 14.86 -10.16
N PRO A 33 -42.63 14.40 -9.90
CA PRO A 33 -43.03 13.92 -8.58
C PRO A 33 -42.23 12.68 -8.11
N GLU A 34 -41.75 11.88 -9.05
CA GLU A 34 -41.06 10.62 -8.82
C GLU A 34 -39.85 10.49 -9.76
N VAL A 35 -38.76 9.93 -9.24
CA VAL A 35 -37.58 9.52 -10.02
C VAL A 35 -37.53 8.01 -10.05
N ILE A 36 -37.32 7.45 -11.24
CA ILE A 36 -37.00 6.03 -11.46
C ILE A 36 -35.68 5.99 -12.23
N ARG A 37 -34.67 5.32 -11.70
CA ARG A 37 -33.35 5.19 -12.34
C ARG A 37 -32.86 3.77 -12.27
N GLU A 38 -32.35 3.27 -13.39
CA GLU A 38 -31.63 2.00 -13.42
C GLU A 38 -30.34 2.13 -12.60
N ILE A 39 -30.06 1.15 -11.75
CA ILE A 39 -28.85 1.06 -10.92
C ILE A 39 -28.23 -0.33 -11.09
N PRO A 40 -26.90 -0.46 -10.93
CA PRO A 40 -26.25 -1.77 -10.87
C PRO A 40 -26.77 -2.59 -9.70
N LYS A 41 -26.75 -3.91 -9.84
CA LYS A 41 -27.16 -4.84 -8.78
C LYS A 41 -26.29 -4.64 -7.53
N GLU A 42 -25.00 -4.42 -7.72
CA GLU A 42 -24.03 -4.19 -6.64
C GLU A 42 -24.40 -2.98 -5.80
N ALA A 43 -24.92 -1.92 -6.43
CA ALA A 43 -25.36 -0.71 -5.73
C ALA A 43 -26.65 -0.96 -4.93
N ALA A 44 -27.58 -1.75 -5.48
CA ALA A 44 -28.79 -2.16 -4.77
C ALA A 44 -28.44 -3.03 -3.55
N ASP A 45 -27.60 -4.04 -3.74
CA ASP A 45 -27.17 -4.98 -2.71
C ASP A 45 -26.42 -4.27 -1.58
N SER A 46 -25.54 -3.32 -1.92
CA SER A 46 -24.78 -2.52 -0.96
C SER A 46 -25.66 -1.59 -0.10
N TYR A 47 -26.73 -1.03 -0.66
CA TYR A 47 -27.72 -0.31 0.15
C TYR A 47 -28.52 -1.26 1.05
N MET A 48 -28.98 -2.40 0.51
CA MET A 48 -29.79 -3.38 1.27
C MET A 48 -29.01 -4.06 2.40
N SER A 49 -27.68 -4.19 2.27
CA SER A 49 -26.79 -4.68 3.33
C SER A 49 -26.52 -3.64 4.43
N GLY A 50 -26.89 -2.37 4.20
CA GLY A 50 -26.63 -1.26 5.11
C GLY A 50 -25.24 -0.62 4.97
N GLU A 51 -24.47 -1.01 3.94
CA GLU A 51 -23.16 -0.41 3.64
C GLU A 51 -23.28 1.05 3.19
N HIS A 52 -24.33 1.38 2.43
CA HIS A 52 -24.66 2.73 2.00
C HIS A 52 -26.03 3.20 2.51
N THR A 53 -26.16 4.50 2.75
CA THR A 53 -27.41 5.17 3.11
C THR A 53 -28.27 5.47 1.88
N GLY A 54 -29.56 5.74 2.09
CA GLY A 54 -30.47 6.09 0.98
C GLY A 54 -30.02 7.35 0.23
N LYS A 55 -29.44 8.32 0.95
CA LYS A 55 -28.88 9.54 0.34
C LYS A 55 -27.68 9.24 -0.57
N GLU A 56 -26.80 8.33 -0.17
CA GLU A 56 -25.66 7.91 -0.97
C GLU A 56 -26.11 7.13 -2.20
N LEU A 57 -27.11 6.25 -2.07
CA LEU A 57 -27.68 5.52 -3.20
C LEU A 57 -28.35 6.46 -4.22
N MET A 58 -29.11 7.47 -3.76
CA MET A 58 -29.67 8.50 -4.64
C MET A 58 -28.58 9.31 -5.35
N THR A 59 -27.49 9.62 -4.64
CA THR A 59 -26.33 10.33 -5.21
C THR A 59 -25.65 9.48 -6.29
N TYR A 60 -25.43 8.20 -6.00
CA TYR A 60 -24.85 7.25 -6.95
C TYR A 60 -25.73 7.10 -8.20
N ALA A 61 -27.04 6.89 -8.02
CA ALA A 61 -27.97 6.78 -9.14
C ALA A 61 -28.00 8.03 -10.03
N GLN A 62 -27.77 9.22 -9.45
CA GLN A 62 -27.80 10.48 -10.17
C GLN A 62 -26.47 10.83 -10.85
N TYR A 63 -25.33 10.57 -10.19
CA TYR A 63 -24.03 11.10 -10.60
C TYR A 63 -22.95 10.02 -10.82
N GLY A 64 -23.21 8.77 -10.45
CA GLY A 64 -22.26 7.66 -10.57
C GLY A 64 -21.23 7.57 -9.43
N PHE A 65 -21.38 8.33 -8.35
CA PHE A 65 -20.52 8.26 -7.16
C PHE A 65 -21.34 8.29 -5.87
N TRP A 66 -20.88 7.59 -4.83
CA TRP A 66 -21.61 7.41 -3.56
C TRP A 66 -21.65 8.66 -2.68
N LYS A 67 -20.50 9.32 -2.49
CA LYS A 67 -20.36 10.54 -1.68
C LYS A 67 -19.81 11.68 -2.54
N SER A 68 -20.37 12.88 -2.41
CA SER A 68 -19.77 14.07 -3.02
C SER A 68 -18.50 14.45 -2.24
N LYS A 69 -17.50 15.04 -2.90
CA LYS A 69 -16.29 15.57 -2.22
C LYS A 69 -16.60 16.51 -1.04
N LYS A 70 -17.78 17.17 -1.04
CA LYS A 70 -18.23 18.07 0.03
C LYS A 70 -18.84 17.38 1.26
N GLN A 71 -19.04 16.06 1.20
CA GLN A 71 -19.66 15.27 2.27
C GLN A 71 -18.64 14.57 3.17
N TYR A 72 -17.37 14.50 2.75
CA TYR A 72 -16.31 13.99 3.58
C TYR A 72 -15.90 15.04 4.61
N THR A 73 -15.66 14.59 5.83
CA THR A 73 -14.86 15.34 6.80
C THR A 73 -13.42 15.49 6.29
N GLN A 74 -12.66 16.42 6.88
CA GLN A 74 -11.25 16.57 6.56
C GLN A 74 -10.48 15.26 6.82
N GLU A 75 -10.80 14.57 7.91
CA GLU A 75 -10.18 13.30 8.28
C GLU A 75 -10.48 12.19 7.27
N GLU A 76 -11.75 12.00 6.88
CA GLU A 76 -12.10 11.02 5.84
C GLU A 76 -11.41 11.34 4.50
N SER A 77 -11.29 12.63 4.16
CA SER A 77 -10.60 13.06 2.95
C SER A 77 -9.11 12.75 3.00
N ASN A 78 -8.47 13.00 4.15
CA ASN A 78 -7.06 12.67 4.38
C ASN A 78 -6.84 11.15 4.31
N LYS A 79 -7.74 10.37 4.93
CA LYS A 79 -7.70 8.90 4.88
C LYS A 79 -7.72 8.38 3.45
N ILE A 80 -8.68 8.84 2.65
CA ILE A 80 -8.82 8.46 1.23
C ILE A 80 -7.59 8.91 0.42
N PHE A 81 -7.06 10.10 0.71
CA PHE A 81 -5.89 10.63 0.02
C PHE A 81 -4.65 9.75 0.24
N ILE A 82 -4.35 9.41 1.50
CA ILE A 82 -3.20 8.55 1.85
C ILE A 82 -3.41 7.11 1.34
N GLN A 83 -4.63 6.57 1.40
CA GLN A 83 -4.92 5.24 0.81
C GLN A 83 -4.62 5.17 -0.69
N ASN A 84 -4.87 6.26 -1.42
CA ASN A 84 -4.59 6.33 -2.86
C ASN A 84 -3.14 6.72 -3.18
N ASN A 85 -2.38 7.22 -2.19
CA ASN A 85 -0.99 7.66 -2.34
C ASN A 85 -0.17 7.21 -1.11
N PRO A 86 0.09 5.90 -0.97
CA PRO A 86 0.72 5.34 0.23
C PRO A 86 2.05 5.98 0.60
N ASP A 87 2.86 6.37 -0.40
CA ASP A 87 4.19 6.97 -0.21
C ASP A 87 4.15 8.28 0.60
N LEU A 88 3.00 8.96 0.58
CA LEU A 88 2.80 10.20 1.34
C LEU A 88 2.53 9.96 2.83
N ILE A 89 2.47 8.71 3.29
CA ILE A 89 2.25 8.38 4.70
C ILE A 89 3.35 8.94 5.60
N PHE A 90 4.58 9.05 5.09
CA PHE A 90 5.74 9.53 5.84
C PHE A 90 5.76 11.05 6.07
N ASN A 91 4.96 11.83 5.32
CA ASN A 91 4.94 13.31 5.44
C ASN A 91 4.49 13.80 6.83
N ASP A 92 3.61 13.04 7.49
CA ASP A 92 3.18 13.29 8.87
C ASP A 92 2.79 11.95 9.52
N LEU A 93 3.80 11.12 9.78
CA LEU A 93 3.60 9.74 10.24
C LEU A 93 2.78 9.70 11.55
N SER A 94 3.06 10.60 12.49
CA SER A 94 2.36 10.67 13.79
C SER A 94 0.88 11.02 13.66
N TYR A 95 0.52 11.93 12.74
CA TYR A 95 -0.89 12.20 12.45
C TYR A 95 -1.53 11.05 11.68
N ASN A 96 -0.86 10.57 10.64
CA ASN A 96 -1.39 9.54 9.75
C ASN A 96 -1.67 8.24 10.52
N GLN A 97 -0.81 7.84 11.44
CA GLN A 97 -1.04 6.67 12.29
C GLN A 97 -2.37 6.75 13.07
N LYS A 98 -2.79 7.95 13.49
CA LYS A 98 -4.00 8.15 14.32
C LYS A 98 -5.31 8.05 13.53
N ILE A 99 -5.27 8.25 12.22
CA ILE A 99 -6.47 8.26 11.36
C ILE A 99 -6.78 6.89 10.72
N PHE A 100 -5.90 5.90 10.93
CA PHE A 100 -6.04 4.53 10.44
C PHE A 100 -6.22 3.55 11.59
N SER A 101 -6.90 2.41 11.32
CA SER A 101 -6.77 1.26 12.22
C SER A 101 -5.33 0.71 12.15
N PRO A 102 -4.87 -0.04 13.17
CA PRO A 102 -3.53 -0.64 13.12
C PRO A 102 -3.30 -1.50 11.87
N GLU A 103 -4.29 -2.29 11.45
CA GLU A 103 -4.20 -3.13 10.25
C GLU A 103 -4.12 -2.31 8.96
N GLU A 104 -4.95 -1.28 8.82
CA GLU A 104 -4.92 -0.38 7.66
C GLU A 104 -3.58 0.37 7.59
N PHE A 105 -3.08 0.85 8.74
CA PHE A 105 -1.81 1.55 8.82
C PHE A 105 -0.67 0.63 8.36
N THR A 106 -0.57 -0.57 8.92
CA THR A 106 0.46 -1.55 8.52
C THR A 106 0.40 -1.86 7.02
N GLN A 107 -0.78 -2.02 6.43
CA GLN A 107 -0.92 -2.27 4.99
C GLN A 107 -0.43 -1.10 4.13
N ILE A 108 -0.72 0.15 4.53
CA ILE A 108 -0.29 1.33 3.79
C ILE A 108 1.23 1.52 3.94
N VAL A 109 1.76 1.41 5.15
CA VAL A 109 3.21 1.46 5.42
C VAL A 109 3.94 0.39 4.61
N THR A 110 3.44 -0.84 4.59
CA THR A 110 4.05 -1.93 3.80
C THR A 110 4.13 -1.54 2.32
N LYS A 111 3.05 -1.01 1.74
CA LYS A 111 3.05 -0.56 0.34
C LYS A 111 4.06 0.56 0.08
N ALA A 112 4.11 1.54 0.98
CA ALA A 112 5.02 2.67 0.87
C ALA A 112 6.49 2.22 0.96
N ILE A 113 6.85 1.41 1.96
CA ILE A 113 8.21 0.89 2.11
C ILE A 113 8.60 -0.04 0.95
N VAL A 114 7.68 -0.89 0.46
CA VAL A 114 7.93 -1.69 -0.75
C VAL A 114 8.20 -0.81 -1.97
N SER A 115 7.52 0.33 -2.10
CA SER A 115 7.75 1.27 -3.20
C SER A 115 9.11 1.99 -3.08
N GLU A 116 9.56 2.28 -1.86
CA GLU A 116 10.86 2.92 -1.62
C GLU A 116 12.04 1.95 -1.73
N LEU A 117 11.89 0.72 -1.21
CA LEU A 117 12.96 -0.28 -1.18
C LEU A 117 12.97 -1.22 -2.38
N GLU A 118 11.86 -1.42 -3.08
CA GLU A 118 11.80 -2.35 -4.23
C GLU A 118 12.48 -3.71 -3.95
N PRO A 119 12.03 -4.50 -2.95
CA PRO A 119 12.77 -5.65 -2.43
C PRO A 119 13.06 -6.77 -3.45
N SER A 120 12.33 -6.80 -4.57
CA SER A 120 12.52 -7.73 -5.68
C SER A 120 13.63 -7.33 -6.66
N GLU A 121 14.13 -6.10 -6.59
CA GLU A 121 15.11 -5.54 -7.53
C GLU A 121 16.49 -5.33 -6.89
N LEU A 122 17.52 -5.28 -7.73
CA LEU A 122 18.87 -4.85 -7.34
C LEU A 122 19.07 -3.39 -7.73
N ASP A 123 19.70 -2.60 -6.86
CA ASP A 123 19.80 -1.14 -7.10
C ASP A 123 20.96 -0.86 -8.04
N ALA A 124 22.13 -1.43 -7.74
CA ALA A 124 23.24 -1.46 -8.68
C ALA A 124 24.20 -2.64 -8.45
N ILE A 125 24.95 -2.99 -9.49
CA ILE A 125 25.96 -4.04 -9.46
C ILE A 125 27.18 -3.63 -10.30
N GLY A 126 28.37 -3.86 -9.76
CA GLY A 126 29.63 -3.52 -10.42
C GLY A 126 30.81 -4.34 -9.92
N THR A 127 31.98 -4.04 -10.46
CA THR A 127 33.24 -4.67 -10.06
C THR A 127 34.19 -3.62 -9.52
N VAL A 128 34.71 -3.84 -8.31
CA VAL A 128 35.64 -2.92 -7.62
C VAL A 128 36.81 -3.74 -7.12
N ASP A 129 38.04 -3.43 -7.54
CA ASP A 129 39.27 -4.10 -7.10
C ASP A 129 39.20 -5.64 -7.09
N ASN A 130 38.68 -6.24 -8.16
CA ASN A 130 38.48 -7.70 -8.30
C ASN A 130 37.43 -8.33 -7.34
N HIS A 131 36.57 -7.50 -6.74
CA HIS A 131 35.35 -7.92 -6.05
C HIS A 131 34.13 -7.62 -6.91
N LEU A 132 33.11 -8.46 -6.78
CA LEU A 132 31.76 -8.13 -7.24
C LEU A 132 31.06 -7.38 -6.12
N GLU A 133 30.56 -6.17 -6.40
CA GLU A 133 29.89 -5.31 -5.42
C GLU A 133 28.46 -5.02 -5.87
N LEU A 134 27.50 -5.30 -4.99
CA LEU A 134 26.08 -4.97 -5.16
C LEU A 134 25.76 -3.84 -4.19
N LEU A 135 25.25 -2.72 -4.70
CA LEU A 135 24.79 -1.60 -3.90
C LEU A 135 23.33 -1.81 -3.52
N LEU A 136 23.02 -1.63 -2.23
CA LEU A 136 21.67 -1.55 -1.67
C LEU A 136 21.54 -0.18 -1.00
N VAL A 137 20.62 0.64 -1.48
CA VAL A 137 20.28 1.94 -0.93
C VAL A 137 19.02 1.80 -0.08
N ASP A 138 19.10 2.25 1.18
CA ASP A 138 17.97 2.33 2.08
C ASP A 138 17.61 3.80 2.34
N PRO A 139 16.55 4.33 1.69
CA PRO A 139 16.09 5.70 1.86
C PRO A 139 15.09 5.86 3.04
N VAL A 140 14.71 4.78 3.73
CA VAL A 140 13.60 4.80 4.68
C VAL A 140 14.08 5.23 6.07
N ASP A 141 13.30 6.10 6.70
CA ASP A 141 13.60 6.62 8.04
C ASP A 141 13.25 5.61 9.15
N TRP A 142 14.06 5.56 10.20
CA TRP A 142 14.00 4.54 11.26
C TRP A 142 13.09 4.96 12.41
N GLN A 143 11.81 5.14 12.13
CA GLN A 143 10.78 5.52 13.11
C GLN A 143 10.16 4.29 13.80
N GLU A 144 9.96 4.36 15.13
CA GLU A 144 9.47 3.25 15.97
C GLU A 144 8.14 2.67 15.45
N GLU A 145 7.26 3.53 14.94
CA GLU A 145 5.93 3.17 14.46
C GLU A 145 5.94 2.26 13.22
N ILE A 146 7.04 2.27 12.44
CA ILE A 146 7.17 1.52 11.18
C ILE A 146 8.35 0.55 11.17
N GLU A 147 9.22 0.61 12.18
CA GLU A 147 10.47 -0.15 12.24
C GLU A 147 10.27 -1.65 11.97
N ALA A 148 9.22 -2.25 12.53
CA ALA A 148 8.96 -3.68 12.32
C ALA A 148 8.71 -4.02 10.84
N VAL A 149 7.95 -3.17 10.13
CA VAL A 149 7.64 -3.36 8.71
C VAL A 149 8.86 -3.06 7.85
N HIS A 150 9.63 -2.03 8.22
CA HIS A 150 10.89 -1.69 7.55
C HIS A 150 11.90 -2.84 7.63
N LEU A 151 12.10 -3.40 8.83
CA LEU A 151 12.99 -4.54 9.04
C LEU A 151 12.59 -5.76 8.22
N GLU A 152 11.29 -6.07 8.14
CA GLU A 152 10.78 -7.20 7.35
C GLU A 152 11.12 -7.02 5.86
N ILE A 153 10.83 -5.84 5.29
CA ILE A 153 11.07 -5.58 3.86
C ILE A 153 12.57 -5.46 3.55
N LEU A 154 13.36 -4.85 4.44
CA LEU A 154 14.82 -4.80 4.29
C LEU A 154 15.43 -6.20 4.35
N GLN A 155 14.90 -7.08 5.21
CA GLN A 155 15.29 -8.48 5.26
C GLN A 155 14.97 -9.21 3.94
N GLU A 156 13.77 -9.01 3.39
CA GLU A 156 13.41 -9.57 2.08
C GLU A 156 14.36 -9.10 0.97
N LYS A 157 14.64 -7.79 0.91
CA LYS A 157 15.58 -7.22 -0.07
C LYS A 157 16.98 -7.83 0.09
N LEU A 158 17.51 -7.89 1.30
CA LEU A 158 18.83 -8.46 1.54
C LEU A 158 18.88 -9.95 1.17
N ASN A 159 17.82 -10.71 1.47
CA ASN A 159 17.71 -12.11 1.06
C ASN A 159 17.69 -12.25 -0.48
N ASN A 160 17.05 -11.34 -1.21
CA ASN A 160 17.07 -11.33 -2.67
C ASN A 160 18.49 -11.12 -3.22
N TYR A 161 19.28 -10.22 -2.61
CA TYR A 161 20.67 -9.98 -3.00
C TYR A 161 21.54 -11.21 -2.74
N ILE A 162 21.38 -11.84 -1.58
CA ILE A 162 22.07 -13.10 -1.24
C ILE A 162 21.68 -14.19 -2.25
N TYR A 163 20.39 -14.35 -2.54
CA TYR A 163 19.90 -15.34 -3.49
C TYR A 163 20.46 -15.10 -4.89
N PHE A 164 20.52 -13.86 -5.37
CA PHE A 164 21.12 -13.50 -6.65
C PHE A 164 22.59 -13.94 -6.75
N LEU A 165 23.36 -13.74 -5.67
CA LEU A 165 24.75 -14.17 -5.58
C LEU A 165 24.89 -15.70 -5.52
N GLU A 166 24.10 -16.37 -4.67
CA GLU A 166 24.14 -17.83 -4.51
C GLU A 166 23.72 -18.58 -5.78
N SER A 167 22.69 -18.07 -6.46
CA SER A 167 22.21 -18.60 -7.73
C SER A 167 23.09 -18.22 -8.93
N LYS A 168 24.17 -17.47 -8.71
CA LYS A 168 25.17 -17.09 -9.71
C LYS A 168 24.60 -16.35 -10.93
N GLN A 169 23.53 -15.58 -10.74
CA GLN A 169 22.86 -14.85 -11.82
C GLN A 169 23.78 -13.81 -12.51
N TYR A 170 24.82 -13.35 -11.83
CA TYR A 170 25.82 -12.42 -12.38
C TYR A 170 26.79 -13.04 -13.40
N VAL A 171 26.94 -14.37 -13.43
CA VAL A 171 28.08 -15.04 -14.10
C VAL A 171 28.12 -14.80 -15.60
N GLU A 172 26.96 -14.77 -16.28
CA GLU A 172 26.92 -14.53 -17.73
C GLU A 172 27.50 -13.16 -18.10
N ARG A 173 27.33 -12.16 -17.23
CA ARG A 173 27.73 -10.77 -17.49
C ARG A 173 29.11 -10.42 -16.93
N TYR A 174 29.44 -10.95 -15.75
CA TYR A 174 30.62 -10.53 -14.98
C TYR A 174 31.68 -11.63 -14.84
N GLY A 175 31.38 -12.87 -15.22
CA GLY A 175 32.22 -14.03 -14.91
C GLY A 175 32.09 -14.47 -13.45
N ASP A 176 32.89 -15.47 -13.03
CA ASP A 176 32.83 -16.06 -11.68
C ASP A 176 34.18 -16.01 -10.93
N SER A 177 35.10 -15.16 -11.39
CA SER A 177 36.46 -15.08 -10.85
C SER A 177 36.61 -13.84 -9.97
N PHE A 178 36.00 -13.89 -8.79
CA PHE A 178 36.09 -12.82 -7.79
C PHE A 178 36.68 -13.34 -6.49
N ASP A 179 37.52 -12.53 -5.84
CA ASP A 179 38.09 -12.88 -4.54
C ASP A 179 37.03 -12.84 -3.43
N LYS A 180 36.05 -11.91 -3.57
CA LYS A 180 34.92 -11.71 -2.67
C LYS A 180 33.71 -11.14 -3.40
N LYS A 181 32.55 -11.35 -2.80
CA LYS A 181 31.28 -10.71 -3.16
C LYS A 181 30.88 -9.79 -2.01
N VAL A 182 30.57 -8.54 -2.32
CA VAL A 182 30.25 -7.52 -1.33
C VAL A 182 28.84 -7.03 -1.57
N ILE A 183 28.00 -7.08 -0.55
CA ILE A 183 26.74 -6.33 -0.52
C ILE A 183 27.04 -5.05 0.25
N HIS A 184 27.11 -3.94 -0.47
CA HIS A 184 27.35 -2.62 0.07
C HIS A 184 26.01 -1.94 0.34
N ILE A 185 25.71 -1.71 1.62
CA ILE A 185 24.47 -1.11 2.08
C ILE A 185 24.74 0.31 2.52
N THR A 186 24.05 1.27 1.92
CA THR A 186 24.12 2.71 2.25
C THR A 186 22.77 3.18 2.79
N PHE A 187 22.80 3.96 3.87
CA PHE A 187 21.58 4.47 4.50
C PHE A 187 21.43 5.98 4.34
N GLN A 188 20.23 6.45 4.00
CA GLN A 188 19.90 7.88 4.05
C GLN A 188 19.74 8.37 5.49
N TYR A 189 19.16 7.54 6.36
CA TYR A 189 18.91 7.82 7.77
C TYR A 189 19.62 6.80 8.66
N SER A 190 20.17 7.24 9.79
CA SER A 190 20.89 6.35 10.70
C SER A 190 19.98 5.22 11.19
N PRO A 191 20.38 3.95 11.02
CA PRO A 191 19.62 2.81 11.54
C PRO A 191 19.46 2.87 13.06
N SER A 192 18.35 2.32 13.53
CA SER A 192 18.13 2.09 14.96
C SER A 192 19.05 0.98 15.51
N ASP A 193 19.06 0.81 16.84
CA ASP A 193 19.75 -0.31 17.48
C ASP A 193 19.24 -1.69 16.97
N ASN A 194 17.94 -1.81 16.67
CA ASN A 194 17.37 -3.03 16.11
C ASN A 194 17.85 -3.24 14.67
N GLY A 195 17.92 -2.17 13.86
CA GLY A 195 18.50 -2.20 12.51
C GLY A 195 19.96 -2.63 12.51
N LEU A 196 20.78 -2.04 13.38
CA LEU A 196 22.19 -2.42 13.54
C LEU A 196 22.35 -3.87 14.03
N ALA A 197 21.51 -4.31 14.97
CA ALA A 197 21.51 -5.70 15.44
C ALA A 197 21.13 -6.69 14.33
N PHE A 198 20.16 -6.33 13.48
CA PHE A 198 19.78 -7.09 12.29
C PHE A 198 20.96 -7.22 11.31
N LEU A 199 21.62 -6.11 10.97
CA LEU A 199 22.78 -6.12 10.07
C LEU A 199 23.94 -6.95 10.62
N ALA A 200 24.20 -6.86 11.92
CA ALA A 200 25.22 -7.67 12.59
C ALA A 200 24.88 -9.18 12.53
N ALA A 201 23.60 -9.53 12.70
CA ALA A 201 23.13 -10.90 12.57
C ALA A 201 23.27 -11.40 11.12
N ALA A 202 22.90 -10.59 10.13
CA ALA A 202 23.06 -10.92 8.71
C ALA A 202 24.54 -11.12 8.35
N GLN A 203 25.44 -10.23 8.80
CA GLN A 203 26.87 -10.39 8.59
C GLN A 203 27.41 -11.68 9.22
N LYS A 204 26.88 -12.08 10.39
CA LYS A 204 27.25 -13.35 11.04
C LYS A 204 26.82 -14.57 10.21
N VAL A 205 25.65 -14.53 9.59
CA VAL A 205 25.18 -15.61 8.69
C VAL A 205 26.13 -15.79 7.50
N LEU A 206 26.67 -14.69 6.97
CA LEU A 206 27.58 -14.71 5.82
C LEU A 206 29.04 -15.11 6.14
N GLN A 207 29.43 -15.24 7.41
CA GLN A 207 30.84 -15.44 7.82
C GLN A 207 31.55 -16.65 7.20
N ASN A 208 30.81 -17.71 6.85
CA ASN A 208 31.37 -18.94 6.26
C ASN A 208 31.23 -18.99 4.73
N THR A 209 30.91 -17.86 4.10
CA THR A 209 30.73 -17.73 2.65
C THR A 209 31.82 -16.82 2.07
N ASP A 210 31.84 -16.65 0.75
CA ASP A 210 32.65 -15.64 0.06
C ASP A 210 31.94 -14.28 -0.06
N MET A 211 30.80 -14.12 0.63
CA MET A 211 30.01 -12.90 0.71
C MET A 211 30.32 -12.11 1.97
N SER A 212 30.15 -10.79 1.90
CA SER A 212 30.29 -9.91 3.07
C SER A 212 29.39 -8.68 2.96
N LEU A 213 29.01 -8.11 4.11
CA LEU A 213 28.35 -6.82 4.17
C LEU A 213 29.39 -5.71 4.36
N LYS A 214 29.25 -4.64 3.59
CA LYS A 214 29.89 -3.35 3.82
C LYS A 214 28.78 -2.36 4.16
N ILE A 215 28.86 -1.70 5.31
CA ILE A 215 27.81 -0.80 5.79
C ILE A 215 28.36 0.63 5.79
N GLU A 216 27.65 1.53 5.11
CA GLU A 216 27.94 2.97 5.07
C GLU A 216 26.78 3.71 5.74
N LEU A 217 27.09 4.37 6.86
CA LEU A 217 26.15 5.17 7.63
C LEU A 217 26.22 6.63 7.17
N PRO A 218 25.12 7.40 7.26
CA PRO A 218 25.15 8.82 6.95
C PRO A 218 26.06 9.59 7.93
N GLU A 219 26.62 10.72 7.46
CA GLU A 219 27.48 11.62 8.24
C GLU A 219 26.74 12.39 9.35
#